data_AF-A0A3N4ARW0-F1
#
_entry.id   AF-A0A3N4ARW0-F1
#
_cell.length_a   1.000
_cell.length_b   1.000
_cell.length_c   1.000
_cell.angle_alpha   90.00
_cell.angle_beta   90.00
_cell.angle_gamma   90.00
#
_symmetry.space_group_name_H-M   'P 1'
#
loop_
_entity.id
_entity.type
_entity.pdbx_description
1 polymer ?
#
loop_
_entity_poly.entity_id
_entity_poly.type
_entity_poly.pdbx_seq_one_letter_code
_entity_poly.pdbx_strand_id
1 'polypeptide(L)'
;MGSRGFPRILGRHLSGLCRRQLNRPTMKKQPMPVVYVAGPYRAESRAGVTLNIQAARAVGLAAIRKGWSPIIPHANTGDLDVVDPDIGDRFWLAATLELMTRCDAVLLCPGWECSAGTLAEIAEAHSQGIPVFQTCSALPLADDWGQQEQVEITAEA
;
A
#
# COMPACT_ATOMS: atom_id res chain seq x y z
N MET A 1 -30.88 39.00 66.30
CA MET A 1 -30.09 40.06 65.64
C MET A 1 -30.36 40.02 64.14
N GLY A 2 -30.90 41.12 63.60
CA GLY A 2 -30.66 41.67 62.26
C GLY A 2 -30.75 40.78 61.00
N SER A 3 -31.79 41.01 60.22
CA SER A 3 -31.94 40.69 58.79
C SER A 3 -30.95 41.45 57.89
N ARG A 4 -30.75 40.91 56.66
CA ARG A 4 -30.48 41.56 55.35
C ARG A 4 -29.87 40.47 54.43
N GLY A 5 -30.49 39.94 53.38
CA GLY A 5 -31.19 40.62 52.27
C GLY A 5 -30.17 41.00 51.19
N PHE A 6 -29.81 40.07 50.30
CA PHE A 6 -28.96 40.35 49.12
C PHE A 6 -29.81 40.40 47.83
N PRO A 7 -29.55 41.35 46.92
CA PRO A 7 -30.46 41.69 45.84
C PRO A 7 -30.36 40.76 44.62
N ARG A 8 -31.50 40.57 43.94
CA ARG A 8 -31.58 39.98 42.60
C ARG A 8 -30.96 40.95 41.59
N ILE A 9 -29.94 40.51 40.86
CA ILE A 9 -29.45 41.21 39.66
C ILE A 9 -29.96 40.47 38.42
N LEU A 10 -30.67 41.25 37.59
CA LEU A 10 -31.24 40.90 36.31
C LEU A 10 -30.13 40.86 35.23
N GLY A 11 -30.14 39.81 34.40
CA GLY A 11 -29.87 39.85 32.96
C GLY A 11 -28.48 40.26 32.46
N ARG A 12 -27.84 39.35 31.72
CA ARG A 12 -27.30 39.64 30.38
C ARG A 12 -27.09 38.34 29.61
N HIS A 13 -27.96 38.12 28.63
CA HIS A 13 -27.69 37.22 27.51
C HIS A 13 -26.40 37.68 26.83
N LEU A 14 -25.37 36.82 26.84
CA LEU A 14 -24.28 36.90 25.87
C LEU A 14 -24.56 35.88 24.78
N SER A 15 -25.24 36.39 23.77
CA SER A 15 -25.31 35.86 22.43
C SER A 15 -23.91 35.68 21.83
N GLY A 16 -23.75 34.60 21.06
CA GLY A 16 -22.90 34.63 19.87
C GLY A 16 -21.39 34.53 20.09
N LEU A 17 -20.89 33.38 20.56
CA LEU A 17 -19.73 32.81 19.89
C LEU A 17 -20.24 31.99 18.71
N CYS A 18 -20.41 32.67 17.57
CA CYS A 18 -20.36 32.02 16.27
C CYS A 18 -18.98 31.38 16.20
N ARG A 19 -18.89 30.11 16.60
CA ARG A 19 -17.74 29.25 16.36
C ARG A 19 -17.67 29.17 14.85
N ARG A 20 -16.89 30.08 14.23
CA ARG A 20 -16.53 30.01 12.81
C ARG A 20 -15.92 28.64 12.64
N GLN A 21 -16.76 27.71 12.20
CA GLN A 21 -16.34 26.42 11.72
C GLN A 21 -15.52 26.79 10.49
N LEU A 22 -14.20 26.89 10.69
CA LEU A 22 -13.26 27.04 9.60
C LEU A 22 -13.58 25.87 8.69
N ASN A 23 -14.16 26.18 7.53
CA ASN A 23 -14.37 25.23 6.45
C ASN A 23 -12.99 24.67 6.11
N ARG A 24 -12.63 23.56 6.74
CA ARG A 24 -11.51 22.75 6.32
C ARG A 24 -12.08 21.94 5.15
N PRO A 25 -11.71 22.24 3.89
CA PRO A 25 -12.18 21.43 2.78
C PRO A 25 -11.87 19.98 3.10
N THR A 26 -12.86 19.10 2.97
CA THR A 26 -12.67 17.67 3.13
C THR A 26 -11.69 17.23 2.05
N MET A 27 -10.42 17.05 2.41
CA MET A 27 -9.42 16.52 1.48
C MET A 27 -9.92 15.16 0.99
N LYS A 28 -10.03 14.98 -0.34
CA LYS A 28 -10.28 13.66 -0.91
C LYS A 28 -9.15 12.75 -0.44
N LYS A 29 -9.49 11.64 0.21
CA LYS A 29 -8.51 10.61 0.60
C LYS A 29 -7.87 10.09 -0.69
N GLN A 30 -6.54 10.22 -0.81
CA GLN A 30 -5.83 9.62 -1.94
C GLN A 30 -6.01 8.10 -1.91
N PRO A 31 -6.12 7.45 -3.08
CA PRO A 31 -6.13 5.99 -3.13
C PRO A 31 -4.81 5.47 -2.53
N MET A 32 -4.91 4.38 -1.77
CA MET A 32 -3.74 3.73 -1.20
C MET A 32 -2.94 3.07 -2.32
N PRO A 33 -1.63 3.36 -2.48
CA PRO A 33 -0.86 2.78 -3.55
C PRO A 33 -0.62 1.28 -3.31
N VAL A 34 -0.57 0.54 -4.41
CA VAL A 34 -0.45 -0.90 -4.46
C VAL A 34 0.96 -1.29 -4.88
N VAL A 35 1.60 -2.17 -4.12
CA VAL A 35 2.93 -2.69 -4.45
C VAL A 35 2.88 -4.19 -4.70
N TYR A 36 3.49 -4.63 -5.78
CA TYR A 36 3.65 -6.04 -6.09
C TYR A 36 4.91 -6.60 -5.41
N VAL A 37 4.81 -7.70 -4.68
CA VAL A 37 5.95 -8.34 -4.00
C VAL A 37 6.52 -9.45 -4.88
N ALA A 38 7.65 -9.19 -5.53
CA ALA A 38 8.27 -10.10 -6.49
C ALA A 38 9.45 -10.86 -5.88
N GLY A 39 9.53 -12.17 -6.09
CA GLY A 39 10.60 -13.00 -5.54
C GLY A 39 10.48 -14.47 -5.93
N PRO A 40 11.46 -15.32 -5.59
CA PRO A 40 11.38 -16.75 -5.87
C PRO A 40 10.13 -17.36 -5.23
N TYR A 41 9.33 -18.09 -6.00
CA TYR A 41 8.29 -18.99 -5.47
C TYR A 41 8.80 -20.41 -5.40
N ARG A 42 9.35 -20.90 -6.52
CA ARG A 42 9.85 -22.27 -6.67
C ARG A 42 11.11 -22.50 -5.85
N ALA A 43 11.27 -23.74 -5.39
CA ALA A 43 12.47 -24.24 -4.74
C ALA A 43 12.60 -25.74 -5.00
N GLU A 44 13.77 -26.31 -4.70
CA GLU A 44 14.04 -27.75 -4.85
C GLU A 44 13.18 -28.64 -3.93
N SER A 45 12.57 -28.07 -2.89
CA SER A 45 11.74 -28.78 -1.93
C SER A 45 10.52 -27.97 -1.51
N ARG A 46 9.50 -28.66 -1.01
CA ARG A 46 8.30 -28.03 -0.42
C ARG A 46 8.64 -27.13 0.78
N ALA A 47 9.62 -27.54 1.59
CA ALA A 47 10.12 -26.69 2.67
C ALA A 47 10.73 -25.38 2.13
N GLY A 48 11.45 -25.45 1.02
CA GLY A 48 11.96 -24.27 0.31
C GLY A 48 10.86 -23.36 -0.21
N VAL A 49 9.79 -23.91 -0.80
CA VAL A 49 8.62 -23.12 -1.23
C VAL A 49 7.97 -22.42 -0.03
N THR A 50 7.79 -23.13 1.09
CA THR A 50 7.28 -22.51 2.32
C THR A 50 8.17 -21.36 2.81
N LEU A 51 9.50 -21.54 2.80
CA LEU A 51 10.44 -20.48 3.19
C LEU A 51 10.33 -19.25 2.28
N ASN A 52 10.21 -19.47 0.97
CA ASN A 52 9.98 -18.41 -0.01
C ASN A 52 8.68 -17.63 0.27
N ILE A 53 7.58 -18.32 0.54
CA ILE A 53 6.29 -17.70 0.89
C ILE A 53 6.44 -16.86 2.17
N GLN A 54 7.15 -17.36 3.19
CA GLN A 54 7.36 -16.60 4.43
C GLN A 54 8.26 -15.37 4.22
N ALA A 55 9.30 -15.47 3.38
CA ALA A 55 10.13 -14.33 3.02
C ALA A 55 9.32 -13.25 2.29
N ALA A 56 8.47 -13.64 1.33
CA ALA A 56 7.59 -12.73 0.62
C ALA A 56 6.56 -12.06 1.56
N ARG A 57 5.99 -12.80 2.52
CA ARG A 57 5.11 -12.23 3.56
C ARG A 57 5.83 -11.21 4.44
N ALA A 58 7.09 -11.46 4.80
CA ALA A 58 7.87 -10.52 5.59
C ALA A 58 8.12 -9.21 4.83
N VAL A 59 8.41 -9.29 3.52
CA VAL A 59 8.56 -8.13 2.63
C VAL A 59 7.24 -7.38 2.49
N GLY A 60 6.13 -8.09 2.25
CA GLY A 60 4.80 -7.48 2.20
C GLY A 60 4.40 -6.78 3.50
N LEU A 61 4.72 -7.36 4.66
CA LEU A 61 4.51 -6.72 5.96
C LEU A 61 5.34 -5.44 6.11
N ALA A 62 6.56 -5.42 5.57
CA ALA A 62 7.40 -4.23 5.57
C ALA A 62 6.78 -3.11 4.69
N ALA A 63 6.19 -3.46 3.55
CA ALA A 63 5.44 -2.51 2.72
C ALA A 63 4.17 -1.98 3.43
N ILE A 64 3.41 -2.85 4.11
CA ILE A 64 2.24 -2.45 4.92
C ILE A 64 2.64 -1.40 5.97
N ARG A 65 3.79 -1.57 6.61
CA ARG A 65 4.32 -0.60 7.59
C ARG A 65 4.65 0.76 6.98
N LYS A 66 4.83 0.84 5.65
CA LYS A 66 4.99 2.08 4.89
C LYS A 66 3.67 2.63 4.34
N GLY A 67 2.53 2.01 4.67
CA GLY A 67 1.20 2.45 4.24
C GLY A 67 0.76 1.93 2.87
N TRP A 68 1.53 1.04 2.25
CA TRP A 68 1.21 0.44 0.96
C TRP A 68 0.28 -0.76 1.10
N SER A 69 -0.54 -1.01 0.08
CA SER A 69 -1.32 -2.25 -0.06
C SER A 69 -0.51 -3.28 -0.86
N PRO A 70 -0.03 -4.40 -0.29
CA PRO A 70 0.77 -5.35 -1.03
C PRO A 70 -0.10 -6.38 -1.79
N ILE A 71 0.29 -6.70 -3.02
CA ILE A 71 -0.06 -7.95 -3.70
C ILE A 71 1.11 -8.92 -3.51
N ILE A 72 0.86 -10.05 -2.86
CA ILE A 72 1.88 -11.05 -2.55
C ILE A 72 1.53 -12.32 -3.32
N PRO A 73 1.96 -12.49 -4.58
CA PRO A 73 1.59 -13.64 -5.43
C PRO A 73 1.87 -14.97 -4.72
N HIS A 74 2.98 -15.08 -3.98
CA HIS A 74 3.35 -16.25 -3.18
C HIS A 74 2.28 -16.68 -2.17
N ALA A 75 1.51 -15.73 -1.64
CA ALA A 75 0.44 -15.98 -0.68
C ALA A 75 -0.96 -15.94 -1.33
N ASN A 76 -1.15 -15.18 -2.40
CA ASN A 76 -2.42 -15.07 -3.11
C ASN A 76 -2.75 -16.36 -3.88
N THR A 77 -1.74 -16.97 -4.49
CA THR A 77 -1.87 -18.22 -5.28
C THR A 77 -1.10 -19.39 -4.68
N GLY A 78 -0.52 -19.20 -3.48
CA GLY A 78 0.28 -20.23 -2.81
C GLY A 78 -0.49 -21.52 -2.63
N ASP A 79 0.15 -22.64 -2.95
CA ASP A 79 -0.37 -24.01 -2.87
C ASP A 79 -1.53 -24.33 -3.82
N LEU A 80 -2.05 -23.38 -4.61
CA LEU A 80 -3.10 -23.66 -5.59
C LEU A 80 -2.60 -24.60 -6.71
N ASP A 81 -1.32 -24.50 -7.06
CA ASP A 81 -0.62 -25.40 -7.97
C ASP A 81 -0.55 -26.84 -7.47
N VAL A 82 -0.65 -27.04 -6.15
CA VAL A 82 -0.69 -28.37 -5.53
C VAL A 82 -2.12 -28.89 -5.47
N VAL A 83 -3.09 -28.01 -5.19
CA VAL A 83 -4.51 -28.36 -5.13
C VAL A 83 -5.01 -28.81 -6.50
N ASP A 84 -4.59 -28.12 -7.56
CA ASP A 84 -4.94 -28.46 -8.94
C ASP A 84 -3.68 -28.43 -9.85
N PRO A 85 -2.98 -29.58 -9.98
CA PRO A 85 -1.77 -29.67 -10.79
C PRO A 85 -2.02 -29.63 -12.29
N ASP A 86 -3.28 -29.75 -12.75
CA ASP A 86 -3.62 -29.66 -14.17
C ASP A 86 -3.55 -28.21 -14.66
N ILE A 87 -3.62 -27.23 -13.76
CA ILE A 87 -3.38 -25.82 -14.07
C ILE A 87 -1.87 -25.59 -14.23
N GLY A 88 -1.42 -25.65 -15.47
CA GLY A 88 -0.02 -25.48 -15.81
C GLY A 88 0.56 -24.09 -15.48
N ASP A 89 1.86 -24.08 -15.22
CA ASP A 89 2.70 -22.92 -14.88
C ASP A 89 2.45 -21.66 -15.73
N ARG A 90 2.16 -21.83 -17.02
CA ARG A 90 1.93 -20.71 -17.95
C ARG A 90 0.75 -19.84 -17.50
N PHE A 91 -0.29 -20.45 -16.94
CA PHE A 91 -1.44 -19.70 -16.42
C PHE A 91 -1.01 -18.84 -15.23
N TRP A 92 -0.33 -19.43 -14.25
CA TRP A 92 0.11 -18.73 -13.04
C TRP A 92 1.04 -17.57 -13.37
N LEU A 93 2.03 -17.78 -14.24
CA LEU A 93 2.93 -16.71 -14.68
C LEU A 93 2.17 -15.56 -15.36
N ALA A 94 1.22 -15.86 -16.24
CA ALA A 94 0.43 -14.84 -16.90
C ALA A 94 -0.48 -14.08 -15.92
N ALA A 95 -1.14 -14.81 -15.01
CA ALA A 95 -2.05 -14.23 -14.03
C ALA A 95 -1.32 -13.35 -13.01
N THR A 96 -0.17 -13.78 -12.50
CA THR A 96 0.60 -13.01 -11.52
C THR A 96 1.28 -11.80 -12.16
N LEU A 97 1.70 -11.89 -13.42
CA LEU A 97 2.19 -10.75 -14.19
C LEU A 97 1.08 -9.73 -14.44
N GLU A 98 -0.12 -10.18 -14.81
CA GLU A 98 -1.29 -9.31 -15.01
C GLU A 98 -1.68 -8.57 -13.71
N LEU A 99 -1.49 -9.18 -12.54
CA LEU A 99 -1.64 -8.47 -11.26
C LEU A 99 -0.55 -7.41 -11.06
N MET A 100 0.71 -7.73 -11.41
CA MET A 100 1.84 -6.81 -11.29
C MET A 100 1.64 -5.54 -12.12
N THR A 101 1.14 -5.65 -13.36
CA THR A 101 0.94 -4.50 -14.26
C THR A 101 -0.12 -3.50 -13.76
N ARG A 102 -0.93 -3.88 -12.76
CA ARG A 102 -1.91 -3.01 -12.11
C ARG A 102 -1.39 -2.35 -10.83
N CYS A 103 -0.18 -2.71 -10.40
CA CYS A 103 0.42 -2.13 -9.21
C CYS A 103 1.16 -0.83 -9.56
N ASP A 104 1.26 0.04 -8.56
CA ASP A 104 1.98 1.32 -8.68
C ASP A 104 3.51 1.12 -8.59
N ALA A 105 3.97 0.03 -7.98
CA ALA A 105 5.37 -0.31 -7.84
C ALA A 105 5.60 -1.82 -7.68
N VAL A 106 6.86 -2.24 -7.85
CA VAL A 106 7.34 -3.60 -7.51
C VAL A 106 8.34 -3.51 -6.37
N LEU A 107 8.25 -4.40 -5.38
CA LEU A 107 9.21 -4.57 -4.29
C LEU A 107 9.79 -5.97 -4.32
N LEU A 108 11.13 -6.06 -4.36
CA LEU A 108 11.83 -7.34 -4.49
C LEU A 108 12.09 -8.04 -3.15
N CYS A 109 11.95 -9.36 -3.14
CA CYS A 109 12.36 -10.23 -2.06
C CYS A 109 13.85 -10.62 -2.19
N PRO A 110 14.52 -10.99 -1.09
CA PRO A 110 15.86 -11.57 -1.16
C PRO A 110 15.93 -12.79 -2.10
N GLY A 111 17.02 -12.90 -2.86
CA GLY A 111 17.23 -14.00 -3.81
C GLY A 111 16.48 -13.85 -5.13
N TRP A 112 15.90 -12.67 -5.40
CA TRP A 112 15.23 -12.35 -6.66
C TRP A 112 16.16 -12.51 -7.88
N GLU A 113 17.47 -12.30 -7.70
CA GLU A 113 18.49 -12.36 -8.74
C GLU A 113 18.56 -13.74 -9.41
N CYS A 114 18.18 -14.79 -8.67
CA CYS A 114 18.19 -16.17 -9.12
C CYS A 114 16.82 -16.65 -9.60
N SER A 115 15.79 -15.79 -9.57
CA SER A 115 14.41 -16.15 -9.92
C SER A 115 14.09 -15.71 -11.34
N ALA A 116 14.05 -16.66 -12.28
CA ALA A 116 13.68 -16.38 -13.67
C ALA A 116 12.31 -15.69 -13.81
N GLY A 117 11.33 -16.09 -12.98
CA GLY A 117 10.01 -15.44 -12.95
C GLY A 117 10.10 -13.98 -12.51
N THR A 118 10.88 -13.70 -11.47
CA THR A 118 11.07 -12.33 -10.97
C THR A 118 11.85 -11.46 -11.95
N LEU A 119 12.83 -12.01 -12.65
CA LEU A 119 13.54 -11.29 -13.72
C LEU A 119 12.60 -10.89 -14.87
N ALA A 120 11.64 -11.76 -15.21
CA ALA A 120 10.61 -11.43 -16.20
C ALA A 120 9.65 -10.34 -15.70
N GLU A 121 9.22 -10.40 -14.43
CA GLU A 121 8.40 -9.37 -13.80
C GLU A 121 9.11 -8.00 -13.78
N ILE A 122 10.41 -7.96 -13.46
CA ILE A 122 11.22 -6.74 -13.50
C ILE A 122 11.31 -6.17 -14.91
N ALA A 123 11.55 -7.01 -15.91
CA ALA A 123 11.62 -6.58 -17.30
C ALA A 123 10.30 -5.97 -17.77
N GLU A 124 9.18 -6.60 -17.43
CA GLU A 124 7.84 -6.08 -17.73
C GLU A 124 7.56 -4.77 -17.01
N ALA A 125 7.84 -4.69 -15.70
CA ALA A 125 7.66 -3.48 -14.91
C ALA A 125 8.41 -2.29 -15.52
N HIS A 126 9.68 -2.49 -15.89
CA HIS A 126 10.47 -1.47 -16.58
C HIS A 126 9.88 -1.07 -17.93
N SER A 127 9.34 -2.02 -18.70
CA SER A 127 8.72 -1.73 -20.00
C SER A 127 7.47 -0.85 -19.88
N GLN A 128 6.77 -0.92 -18.74
CA GLN A 128 5.58 -0.12 -18.44
C GLN A 128 5.87 1.14 -17.61
N GLY A 129 7.14 1.39 -17.28
CA GLY A 129 7.52 2.51 -16.41
C GLY A 129 7.11 2.34 -14.94
N ILE A 130 6.81 1.12 -14.51
CA ILE A 130 6.52 0.78 -13.12
C ILE A 130 7.85 0.70 -12.36
N PRO A 131 8.06 1.50 -11.30
CA PRO A 131 9.31 1.50 -10.56
C PRO A 131 9.51 0.24 -9.74
N VAL A 132 10.76 -0.25 -9.72
CA VAL A 132 11.18 -1.45 -8.99
C VAL A 132 12.10 -1.06 -7.84
N PHE A 133 11.75 -1.47 -6.63
CA PHE A 133 12.52 -1.23 -5.41
C PHE A 133 13.16 -2.52 -4.92
N GLN A 134 14.47 -2.53 -4.74
CA GLN A 134 15.21 -3.71 -4.28
C GLN A 134 15.08 -3.96 -2.78
N THR A 135 14.75 -2.93 -2.00
CA THR A 135 14.64 -3.01 -0.54
C THR A 135 13.47 -2.19 -0.04
N CYS A 136 12.86 -2.60 1.07
CA CYS A 136 11.78 -1.83 1.70
C CYS A 136 12.25 -0.44 2.11
N SER A 137 13.53 -0.27 2.50
CA SER A 137 14.07 1.06 2.83
C SER A 137 13.97 2.04 1.67
N ALA A 138 14.17 1.56 0.42
CA ALA A 138 14.07 2.38 -0.79
C ALA A 138 12.63 2.67 -1.24
N LEU A 139 11.66 1.80 -0.90
CA LEU A 139 10.24 2.08 -1.14
C LEU A 139 9.82 3.33 -0.35
N PRO A 140 9.24 4.37 -0.96
CA PRO A 140 8.81 5.56 -0.21
C PRO A 140 7.65 5.25 0.74
N LEU A 141 7.33 6.17 1.65
CA LEU A 141 6.06 6.08 2.38
C LEU A 141 4.90 6.30 1.40
N ALA A 142 3.78 5.63 1.63
CA ALA A 142 2.59 5.77 0.80
C ALA A 142 2.05 7.22 0.75
N ASP A 143 2.24 7.98 1.84
CA ASP A 143 1.84 9.40 1.88
C ASP A 143 2.72 10.29 0.98
N ASP A 144 3.95 9.85 0.69
CA ASP A 144 4.88 10.54 -0.22
C ASP A 144 4.68 10.09 -1.68
N TRP A 145 3.84 9.08 -1.91
CA TRP A 145 3.56 8.53 -3.23
C TRP A 145 2.56 9.42 -3.99
N GLY A 146 2.82 9.71 -5.27
CA GLY A 146 1.89 10.42 -6.13
C GLY A 146 1.71 11.92 -5.85
N GLN A 147 2.52 12.54 -4.98
CA GLN A 147 2.47 13.99 -4.74
C GLN A 147 2.94 14.87 -5.93
N GLN A 148 3.24 14.27 -7.08
CA GLN A 148 3.74 14.98 -8.27
C GLN A 148 2.62 15.48 -9.21
N GLU A 149 1.44 14.85 -9.21
CA GLU A 149 0.38 15.18 -10.19
C GLU A 149 -0.58 16.31 -9.75
N GLN A 150 -0.64 16.65 -8.46
CA GLN A 150 -1.60 17.65 -7.95
C GLN A 150 -1.10 19.10 -8.02
N VAL A 151 0.21 19.30 -8.17
CA VAL A 151 0.80 20.64 -8.24
C VAL A 151 0.54 21.29 -9.59
N GLU A 152 0.49 20.53 -10.69
CA GLU A 152 0.21 21.08 -12.03
C GLU A 152 -1.25 21.55 -12.19
N ILE A 153 -2.23 20.83 -11.63
CA ILE A 153 -3.66 21.21 -11.74
C ILE A 153 -4.00 22.48 -10.93
N THR A 154 -3.23 22.78 -9.87
CA THR A 154 -3.46 23.95 -9.01
C THR A 154 -2.66 25.19 -9.41
N ALA A 155 -1.66 25.03 -10.27
CA ALA A 155 -0.86 26.14 -10.79
C ALA A 155 -1.50 26.83 -12.02
N GLU A 156 -2.52 26.22 -12.63
CA GLU A 156 -3.22 26.72 -13.82
C GLU A 156 -4.66 27.22 -13.56
N ALA A 157 -5.08 27.33 -12.30
CA ALA A 157 -6.44 27.74 -11.91
C ALA A 157 -6.54 29.14 -11.29
#